data_AF-A0A6A6M538-F1
#
_entry.id   AF-A0A6A6M538-F1
#
_cell.length_a   1.000
_cell.length_b   1.000
_cell.length_c   1.000
_cell.angle_alpha   90.00
_cell.angle_beta   90.00
_cell.angle_gamma   90.00
#
_symmetry.space_group_name_H-M   'P 1'
#
loop_
_entity.id
_entity.type
_entity.pdbx_description
1 polymer ?
#
loop_
_entity_poly.entity_id
_entity_poly.type
_entity_poly.pdbx_seq_one_letter_code
_entity_poly.pdbx_strand_id
1 'polypeptide(L)'
;MAAATPTLDYDRMEEVKKFDESKMGVKGLSDSGITSIPKIFIHAPDTLADLKPNSSHTSPSIPIIDLSNIYSNHHREQIISQVKEAATNWGFFQVINHGISQLVLDSTLKAIKSFHEQPHEVKSKYYTRKEGSGVMYASNNDLYRTEAACWHDSLQMWMAPVPLNTEEIPEICRKEVMEWDVCAKKVSEAVMELLSEGLGLEAGKFKELTFSDSRCMVGHCYPYCPQPDLTVGITAHTDPGVVTLLLQDEIGGLQVKHGDGWVEVKPVRVLDQTTQAIRAFHEQPPEMKAEYYKRENEMGGVILASNNDLYRTHDLLQVWTGIKAAEVEDIPEIRRREVVEWDLCATGFAEALMEVLSEGLGLESGKFKELAFSEGRVFVGHYHPFCPQPDLTMGIRSHPSFKELTLQELLDNF
;
A
#
# COMPACT_ATOMS: atom_id res chain seq x y z
N MET A 1 -27.75 45.05 11.67
CA MET A 1 -27.80 43.59 11.88
C MET A 1 -28.29 42.97 10.58
N ALA A 2 -27.38 42.67 9.66
CA ALA A 2 -27.75 41.91 8.46
C ALA A 2 -28.08 40.48 8.90
N ALA A 3 -29.26 40.00 8.54
CA ALA A 3 -29.72 38.66 8.87
C ALA A 3 -28.76 37.64 8.23
N ALA A 4 -28.17 36.78 9.07
CA ALA A 4 -27.44 35.62 8.61
C ALA A 4 -28.41 34.74 7.79
N THR A 5 -28.13 34.61 6.50
CA THR A 5 -28.79 33.63 5.64
C THR A 5 -28.54 32.25 6.27
N PRO A 6 -29.59 31.45 6.56
CA PRO A 6 -29.37 30.12 7.12
C PRO A 6 -28.63 29.31 6.05
N THR A 7 -27.42 28.86 6.38
CA THR A 7 -26.74 27.83 5.63
C THR A 7 -27.70 26.64 5.56
N LEU A 8 -28.19 26.32 4.37
CA LEU A 8 -28.92 25.07 4.11
C LEU A 8 -28.13 23.94 4.76
N ASP A 9 -28.78 23.21 5.66
CA ASP A 9 -28.22 22.09 6.39
C ASP A 9 -27.66 21.10 5.36
N TYR A 10 -26.35 20.95 5.34
CA TYR A 10 -25.67 20.13 4.34
C TYR A 10 -25.78 18.66 4.77
N ASP A 11 -26.66 17.91 4.12
CA ASP A 11 -26.75 16.47 4.34
C ASP A 11 -25.71 15.72 3.47
N ARG A 12 -24.53 15.49 4.05
CA ARG A 12 -23.47 14.69 3.43
C ARG A 12 -23.96 13.31 3.02
N MET A 13 -24.79 12.66 3.85
CA MET A 13 -25.21 11.28 3.62
C MET A 13 -26.16 11.19 2.42
N GLU A 14 -26.99 12.21 2.20
CA GLU A 14 -27.81 12.33 0.99
C GLU A 14 -26.93 12.50 -0.26
N GLU A 15 -25.90 13.35 -0.22
CA GLU A 15 -24.96 13.54 -1.35
C GLU A 15 -24.16 12.26 -1.64
N VAL A 16 -23.66 11.56 -0.62
CA VAL A 16 -22.98 10.27 -0.76
C VAL A 16 -23.89 9.25 -1.45
N LYS A 17 -25.14 9.10 -0.99
CA LYS A 17 -26.09 8.15 -1.58
C LYS A 17 -26.36 8.48 -3.05
N LYS A 18 -26.60 9.76 -3.38
CA LYS A 18 -26.82 10.19 -4.77
C LYS A 18 -25.61 9.90 -5.66
N PHE A 19 -24.40 10.16 -5.16
CA PHE A 19 -23.17 9.85 -5.88
C PHE A 19 -23.02 8.35 -6.11
N ASP A 20 -23.23 7.53 -5.08
CA ASP A 20 -23.11 6.08 -5.14
C ASP A 20 -24.14 5.43 -6.07
N GLU A 21 -25.41 5.84 -5.95
CA GLU A 21 -26.53 5.37 -6.78
C GLU A 21 -26.35 5.73 -8.26
N SER A 22 -25.61 6.80 -8.57
CA SER A 22 -25.30 7.18 -9.94
C SER A 22 -24.41 6.17 -10.65
N LYS A 23 -23.55 5.44 -9.92
CA LYS A 23 -22.55 4.50 -10.44
C LYS A 23 -21.55 5.10 -11.44
N MET A 24 -21.54 6.44 -11.57
CA MET A 24 -20.69 7.15 -12.54
C MET A 24 -19.22 7.18 -12.12
N GLY A 25 -18.98 7.13 -10.81
CA GLY A 25 -17.66 7.31 -10.23
C GLY A 25 -17.10 8.73 -10.43
N VAL A 26 -15.90 8.96 -9.92
CA VAL A 26 -15.17 10.22 -10.03
C VAL A 26 -14.82 10.51 -11.48
N LYS A 27 -14.49 9.48 -12.28
CA LYS A 27 -14.18 9.70 -13.70
C LYS A 27 -15.39 10.19 -14.47
N GLY A 28 -16.60 9.67 -14.21
CA GLY A 28 -17.82 10.19 -14.82
C GLY A 28 -18.11 11.65 -14.46
N LEU A 29 -17.82 12.04 -13.21
CA LEU A 29 -17.89 13.45 -12.79
C LEU A 29 -16.88 14.32 -13.56
N SER A 30 -15.62 13.90 -13.64
CA SER A 30 -14.58 14.61 -14.41
C SER A 30 -14.98 14.76 -15.88
N ASP A 31 -15.44 13.69 -16.52
CA ASP A 31 -15.82 13.67 -17.94
C ASP A 31 -17.04 14.56 -18.23
N SER A 32 -17.88 14.83 -17.23
CA SER A 32 -19.01 15.77 -17.34
C SER A 32 -18.61 17.24 -17.41
N GLY A 33 -17.33 17.56 -17.20
CA GLY A 33 -16.80 18.91 -17.30
C GLY A 33 -17.12 19.79 -16.10
N ILE A 34 -17.27 19.21 -14.90
CA ILE A 34 -17.49 19.97 -13.68
C ILE A 34 -16.36 20.98 -13.44
N THR A 35 -16.70 22.16 -12.93
CA THR A 35 -15.73 23.20 -12.55
C THR A 35 -15.47 23.26 -11.04
N SER A 36 -16.33 22.60 -10.26
CA SER A 36 -16.20 22.51 -8.82
C SER A 36 -16.49 21.09 -8.36
N ILE A 37 -15.67 20.57 -7.45
CA ILE A 37 -15.85 19.22 -6.93
C ILE A 37 -17.00 19.17 -5.92
N PRO A 38 -17.78 18.07 -5.86
CA PRO A 38 -18.80 17.87 -4.84
C PRO A 38 -18.23 17.95 -3.43
N LYS A 39 -19.05 18.38 -2.45
CA LYS A 39 -18.57 18.61 -1.08
C LYS A 39 -18.05 17.35 -0.40
N ILE A 40 -18.59 16.18 -0.77
CA ILE A 40 -18.09 14.88 -0.28
C ILE A 40 -16.61 14.64 -0.61
N PHE A 41 -15.99 15.34 -1.57
CA PHE A 41 -14.57 15.18 -1.91
C PHE A 41 -13.66 16.27 -1.31
N ILE A 42 -14.24 17.28 -0.65
CA ILE A 42 -13.49 18.39 -0.06
C ILE A 42 -12.95 17.96 1.30
N HIS A 43 -11.62 17.92 1.42
CA HIS A 43 -10.94 17.58 2.66
C HIS A 43 -10.75 18.83 3.53
N ALA A 44 -10.63 18.63 4.84
CA ALA A 44 -10.32 19.72 5.76
C ALA A 44 -8.94 20.31 5.46
N PRO A 45 -8.74 21.63 5.57
CA PRO A 45 -7.46 22.27 5.29
C PRO A 45 -6.28 21.66 6.06
N ASP A 46 -6.50 21.27 7.32
CA ASP A 46 -5.47 20.67 8.17
C ASP A 46 -5.01 19.32 7.61
N THR A 47 -5.93 18.50 7.10
CA THR A 47 -5.62 17.22 6.43
C THR A 47 -4.73 17.41 5.20
N LEU A 48 -4.88 18.54 4.49
CA LEU A 48 -4.13 18.82 3.26
C LEU A 48 -2.81 19.57 3.52
N ALA A 49 -2.74 20.36 4.59
CA ALA A 49 -1.55 21.12 4.95
C ALA A 49 -0.36 20.21 5.23
N ASP A 50 -0.62 19.06 5.87
CA ASP A 50 0.40 18.08 6.25
C ASP A 50 0.94 17.26 5.08
N LEU A 51 0.31 17.32 3.90
CA LEU A 51 0.69 16.52 2.71
C LEU A 51 1.67 17.24 1.78
N LYS A 52 2.01 18.50 2.08
CA LYS A 52 2.93 19.26 1.21
C LYS A 52 4.36 18.74 1.39
N PRO A 53 5.07 18.42 0.30
CA PRO A 53 6.46 17.97 0.40
C PRO A 53 7.33 19.06 1.03
N ASN A 54 8.23 18.66 1.93
CA ASN A 54 9.15 19.58 2.57
C ASN A 54 10.07 20.20 1.51
N SER A 55 10.18 21.53 1.48
CA SER A 55 10.98 22.30 0.52
C SER A 55 12.49 22.23 0.74
N SER A 56 12.99 21.28 1.54
CA SER A 56 14.40 21.17 1.84
C SER A 56 15.18 20.60 0.64
N HIS A 57 16.27 21.28 0.26
CA HIS A 57 17.12 20.98 -0.90
C HIS A 57 17.93 19.66 -0.78
N THR A 58 17.70 18.88 0.27
CA THR A 58 18.30 17.56 0.52
C THR A 58 17.21 16.58 0.92
N SER A 59 16.19 16.41 0.07
CA SER A 59 15.18 15.39 0.30
C SER A 59 15.84 14.02 0.20
N PRO A 60 15.65 13.13 1.20
CA PRO A 60 16.18 11.78 1.11
C PRO A 60 15.55 11.06 -0.09
N SER A 61 16.35 10.33 -0.86
CA SER A 61 15.89 9.61 -2.06
C SER A 61 15.45 8.21 -1.70
N ILE A 62 14.29 7.80 -2.23
CA ILE A 62 13.78 6.44 -2.05
C ILE A 62 14.79 5.43 -2.62
N PRO A 63 15.16 4.37 -1.87
CA PRO A 63 16.11 3.37 -2.33
C PRO A 63 15.67 2.72 -3.65
N ILE A 64 16.61 2.50 -4.54
CA ILE A 64 16.41 1.75 -5.79
C ILE A 64 17.28 0.51 -5.72
N ILE A 65 16.64 -0.67 -5.86
CA ILE A 65 17.29 -1.97 -5.73
C ILE A 65 17.29 -2.67 -7.09
N ASP A 66 18.47 -3.06 -7.53
CA ASP A 66 18.66 -3.80 -8.77
C ASP A 66 18.52 -5.31 -8.48
N LEU A 67 17.48 -5.95 -9.03
CA LEU A 67 17.24 -7.38 -8.87
C LEU A 67 17.99 -8.23 -9.91
N SER A 68 18.86 -7.64 -10.72
CA SER A 68 19.70 -8.39 -11.64
C SER A 68 20.57 -9.40 -10.88
N ASN A 69 20.66 -10.62 -11.40
CA ASN A 69 21.42 -11.71 -10.80
C ASN A 69 20.99 -12.08 -9.37
N ILE A 70 19.71 -11.91 -9.00
CA ILE A 70 19.14 -12.33 -7.69
C ILE A 70 19.45 -13.79 -7.29
N TYR A 71 19.71 -14.65 -8.27
CA TYR A 71 20.07 -16.07 -8.08
C TYR A 71 21.59 -16.33 -8.01
N SER A 72 22.43 -15.29 -8.13
CA SER A 72 23.88 -15.39 -7.96
C SER A 72 24.24 -15.29 -6.48
N ASN A 73 24.91 -16.30 -5.92
CA ASN A 73 25.30 -16.32 -4.51
C ASN A 73 26.02 -15.04 -4.06
N HIS A 74 26.92 -14.51 -4.90
CA HIS A 74 27.67 -13.29 -4.56
C HIS A 74 26.83 -12.02 -4.53
N HIS A 75 25.82 -11.91 -5.42
CA HIS A 75 24.97 -10.72 -5.50
C HIS A 75 23.80 -10.80 -4.53
N ARG A 76 23.29 -12.01 -4.26
CA ARG A 76 22.12 -12.22 -3.39
C ARG A 76 22.33 -11.64 -2.00
N GLU A 77 23.49 -11.88 -1.36
CA GLU A 77 23.79 -11.33 -0.03
C GLU A 77 23.76 -9.79 -0.03
N GLN A 78 24.27 -9.15 -1.08
CA GLN A 78 24.24 -7.70 -1.22
C GLN A 78 22.81 -7.17 -1.43
N ILE A 79 22.01 -7.87 -2.23
CA ILE A 79 20.61 -7.52 -2.48
C ILE A 79 19.79 -7.69 -1.19
N ILE A 80 19.99 -8.77 -0.43
CA ILE A 80 19.35 -8.99 0.88
C ILE A 80 19.66 -7.83 1.81
N SER A 81 20.93 -7.41 1.89
CA SER A 81 21.33 -6.27 2.73
C SER A 81 20.64 -4.97 2.31
N GLN A 82 20.55 -4.69 1.00
CA GLN A 82 19.86 -3.50 0.48
C GLN A 82 18.36 -3.53 0.76
N VAL A 83 17.71 -4.69 0.55
CA VAL A 83 16.29 -4.88 0.83
C VAL A 83 16.00 -4.71 2.32
N LYS A 84 16.82 -5.30 3.20
CA LYS A 84 16.71 -5.14 4.65
C LYS A 84 16.84 -3.67 5.05
N GLU A 85 17.89 -2.99 4.59
CA GLU A 85 18.13 -1.58 4.91
C GLU A 85 16.98 -0.68 4.43
N ALA A 86 16.49 -0.90 3.22
CA ALA A 86 15.36 -0.15 2.68
C ALA A 86 14.05 -0.44 3.43
N ALA A 87 13.76 -1.70 3.73
CA ALA A 87 12.57 -2.08 4.48
C ALA A 87 12.59 -1.51 5.92
N THR A 88 13.72 -1.55 6.62
CA THR A 88 13.87 -1.00 7.98
C THR A 88 13.78 0.53 8.01
N ASN A 89 14.52 1.21 7.14
CA ASN A 89 14.64 2.67 7.21
C ASN A 89 13.47 3.39 6.53
N TRP A 90 12.94 2.81 5.45
CA TRP A 90 11.88 3.42 4.65
C TRP A 90 10.54 2.68 4.71
N GLY A 91 10.57 1.34 4.79
CA GLY A 91 9.38 0.53 4.48
C GLY A 91 8.98 0.61 3.01
N PHE A 92 9.84 1.15 2.15
CA PHE A 92 9.52 1.50 0.78
C PHE A 92 10.77 1.55 -0.09
N PHE A 93 10.71 0.99 -1.31
CA PHE A 93 11.80 1.03 -2.28
C PHE A 93 11.30 0.78 -3.69
N GLN A 94 12.12 1.12 -4.69
CA GLN A 94 11.86 0.79 -6.09
C GLN A 94 12.73 -0.39 -6.49
N VAL A 95 12.24 -1.25 -7.37
CA VAL A 95 13.04 -2.32 -7.98
C VAL A 95 13.15 -2.14 -9.48
N ILE A 96 14.33 -2.42 -10.01
CA ILE A 96 14.66 -2.46 -11.44
C ILE A 96 15.21 -3.83 -11.80
N ASN A 97 15.24 -4.15 -13.10
CA ASN A 97 15.71 -5.45 -13.61
C ASN A 97 15.00 -6.64 -12.93
N HIS A 98 13.71 -6.47 -12.63
CA HIS A 98 12.86 -7.45 -11.94
C HIS A 98 12.35 -8.59 -12.85
N GLY A 99 12.73 -8.59 -14.14
CA GLY A 99 12.41 -9.67 -15.09
C GLY A 99 10.98 -9.64 -15.67
N ILE A 100 10.21 -8.57 -15.45
CA ILE A 100 8.93 -8.35 -16.15
C ILE A 100 9.23 -7.54 -17.40
N SER A 101 8.81 -8.02 -18.58
CA SER A 101 9.04 -7.29 -19.83
C SER A 101 8.30 -5.94 -19.85
N GLN A 102 8.92 -4.92 -20.45
CA GLN A 102 8.31 -3.59 -20.55
C GLN A 102 6.96 -3.64 -21.29
N LEU A 103 6.81 -4.55 -22.26
CA LEU A 103 5.55 -4.76 -22.98
C LEU A 103 4.39 -5.13 -22.05
N VAL A 104 4.63 -5.94 -21.02
CA VAL A 104 3.61 -6.32 -20.02
C VAL A 104 3.24 -5.14 -19.14
N LEU A 105 4.22 -4.33 -18.73
CA LEU A 105 3.96 -3.13 -17.93
C LEU A 105 3.11 -2.13 -18.71
N ASP A 106 3.51 -1.81 -19.94
CA ASP A 106 2.83 -0.85 -20.80
C ASP A 106 1.42 -1.33 -21.19
N SER A 107 1.28 -2.62 -21.53
CA SER A 107 -0.03 -3.19 -21.88
C SER A 107 -0.99 -3.19 -20.70
N THR A 108 -0.50 -3.48 -19.48
CA THR A 108 -1.30 -3.46 -18.26
C THR A 108 -1.82 -2.06 -17.95
N LEU A 109 -0.95 -1.05 -17.96
CA LEU A 109 -1.34 0.35 -17.76
C LEU A 109 -2.37 0.79 -18.80
N LYS A 110 -2.12 0.47 -20.08
CA LYS A 110 -3.04 0.78 -21.18
C LYS A 110 -4.38 0.07 -21.02
N ALA A 111 -4.39 -1.19 -20.59
CA ALA A 111 -5.61 -1.98 -20.42
C ALA A 111 -6.49 -1.44 -19.28
N ILE A 112 -5.90 -1.13 -18.13
CA ILE A 112 -6.62 -0.50 -17.01
C ILE A 112 -7.17 0.87 -17.41
N LYS A 113 -6.35 1.70 -18.08
CA LYS A 113 -6.81 2.98 -18.63
C LYS A 113 -7.98 2.79 -19.60
N SER A 114 -7.88 1.83 -20.52
CA SER A 114 -8.92 1.54 -21.51
C SER A 114 -10.22 1.12 -20.84
N PHE A 115 -10.17 0.34 -19.76
CA PHE A 115 -11.36 0.00 -18.96
C PHE A 115 -12.05 1.26 -18.41
N HIS A 116 -11.29 2.17 -17.79
CA HIS A 116 -11.82 3.40 -17.19
C HIS A 116 -12.37 4.39 -18.23
N GLU A 117 -11.82 4.37 -19.45
CA GLU A 117 -12.28 5.14 -20.61
C GLU A 117 -13.56 4.61 -21.26
N GLN A 118 -14.02 3.40 -20.91
CA GLN A 118 -15.27 2.86 -21.45
C GLN A 118 -16.50 3.70 -21.06
N PRO A 119 -17.58 3.64 -21.86
CA PRO A 119 -18.86 4.25 -21.51
C PRO A 119 -19.36 3.79 -20.14
N HIS A 120 -20.10 4.68 -19.47
CA HIS A 120 -20.69 4.43 -18.16
C HIS A 120 -21.46 3.11 -18.11
N GLU A 121 -22.28 2.83 -19.13
CA GLU A 121 -23.16 1.66 -19.20
C GLU A 121 -22.39 0.33 -19.23
N VAL A 122 -21.12 0.36 -19.64
CA VAL A 122 -20.24 -0.80 -19.63
C VAL A 122 -19.61 -0.96 -18.24
N LYS A 123 -19.03 0.11 -17.69
CA LYS A 123 -18.37 0.08 -16.38
C LYS A 123 -19.34 -0.19 -15.25
N SER A 124 -20.56 0.34 -15.32
CA SER A 124 -21.59 0.20 -14.28
C SER A 124 -22.02 -1.25 -14.04
N LYS A 125 -21.76 -2.17 -14.99
CA LYS A 125 -22.00 -3.61 -14.84
C LYS A 125 -21.11 -4.26 -13.77
N TYR A 126 -19.94 -3.67 -13.54
CA TYR A 126 -18.99 -4.08 -12.51
C TYR A 126 -19.18 -3.31 -11.20
N TYR A 127 -20.16 -2.38 -11.16
CA TYR A 127 -20.36 -1.55 -9.99
C TYR A 127 -20.98 -2.32 -8.83
N THR A 128 -20.19 -2.49 -7.78
CA THR A 128 -20.58 -3.14 -6.53
C THR A 128 -19.74 -2.58 -5.40
N ARG A 129 -20.19 -2.77 -4.17
CA ARG A 129 -19.42 -2.48 -2.94
C ARG A 129 -19.13 -3.74 -2.13
N LYS A 130 -19.33 -4.91 -2.74
CA LYS A 130 -19.06 -6.19 -2.10
C LYS A 130 -17.57 -6.51 -2.24
N GLU A 131 -16.86 -6.35 -1.13
CA GLU A 131 -15.43 -6.68 -1.04
C GLU A 131 -15.21 -8.19 -0.83
N GLY A 132 -13.97 -8.64 -1.06
CA GLY A 132 -13.48 -9.96 -0.70
C GLY A 132 -13.65 -11.07 -1.76
N SER A 133 -14.27 -10.81 -2.90
CA SER A 133 -14.40 -11.80 -3.98
C SER A 133 -14.76 -11.16 -5.32
N GLY A 134 -14.36 -11.80 -6.42
CA GLY A 134 -14.82 -11.42 -7.75
C GLY A 134 -14.14 -10.16 -8.29
N VAL A 135 -14.91 -9.37 -9.04
CA VAL A 135 -14.51 -8.10 -9.64
C VAL A 135 -15.41 -6.99 -9.10
N MET A 136 -14.80 -5.87 -8.71
CA MET A 136 -15.49 -4.69 -8.21
C MET A 136 -15.00 -3.42 -8.89
N TYR A 137 -15.93 -2.59 -9.38
CA TYR A 137 -15.65 -1.22 -9.78
C TYR A 137 -16.38 -0.26 -8.84
N ALA A 138 -15.65 0.62 -8.16
CA ALA A 138 -16.25 1.63 -7.29
C ALA A 138 -15.28 2.80 -7.05
N SER A 139 -15.81 3.92 -6.59
CA SER A 139 -15.01 4.99 -5.97
C SER A 139 -15.05 4.80 -4.46
N ASN A 140 -13.86 4.81 -3.83
CA ASN A 140 -13.65 4.74 -2.38
C ASN A 140 -14.34 3.54 -1.69
N ASN A 141 -13.58 2.54 -1.22
CA ASN A 141 -14.17 1.39 -0.49
C ASN A 141 -14.87 1.84 0.81
N ASP A 142 -14.37 2.89 1.42
CA ASP A 142 -14.82 3.48 2.67
C ASP A 142 -15.74 4.71 2.51
N LEU A 143 -16.35 4.91 1.32
CA LEU A 143 -17.17 6.09 0.98
C LEU A 143 -18.17 6.52 2.08
N TYR A 144 -18.83 5.55 2.72
CA TYR A 144 -19.83 5.77 3.76
C TYR A 144 -19.24 5.98 5.16
N ARG A 145 -17.96 5.68 5.36
CA ARG A 145 -17.25 5.70 6.65
C ARG A 145 -16.35 6.93 6.81
N THR A 146 -15.83 7.49 5.71
CA THR A 146 -14.93 8.65 5.75
C THR A 146 -15.68 9.97 5.88
N GLU A 147 -14.98 11.01 6.35
CA GLU A 147 -15.50 12.39 6.38
C GLU A 147 -15.44 13.04 4.99
N ALA A 148 -14.40 12.73 4.21
CA ALA A 148 -14.24 13.12 2.81
C ALA A 148 -13.77 11.92 1.99
N ALA A 149 -14.33 11.78 0.79
CA ALA A 149 -13.94 10.79 -0.19
C ALA A 149 -12.75 11.30 -1.02
N CYS A 150 -11.90 10.39 -1.46
CA CYS A 150 -10.76 10.66 -2.32
C CYS A 150 -11.18 10.76 -3.80
N TRP A 151 -10.39 11.50 -4.59
CA TRP A 151 -10.63 11.77 -6.00
C TRP A 151 -10.09 10.66 -6.91
N HIS A 152 -10.67 9.45 -6.81
CA HIS A 152 -10.28 8.32 -7.66
C HIS A 152 -11.42 7.30 -7.85
N ASP A 153 -11.25 6.48 -8.89
CA ASP A 153 -11.99 5.24 -9.11
C ASP A 153 -11.05 4.04 -9.01
N SER A 154 -11.59 2.86 -8.68
CA SER A 154 -10.82 1.61 -8.57
C SER A 154 -11.53 0.46 -9.25
N LEU A 155 -10.80 -0.29 -10.09
CA LEU A 155 -11.17 -1.64 -10.51
C LEU A 155 -10.39 -2.65 -9.64
N GLN A 156 -11.08 -3.38 -8.77
CA GLN A 156 -10.52 -4.34 -7.83
C GLN A 156 -10.85 -5.77 -8.25
N MET A 157 -9.88 -6.66 -8.13
CA MET A 157 -9.97 -8.06 -8.55
C MET A 157 -9.28 -8.94 -7.50
N TRP A 158 -10.06 -9.78 -6.81
CA TRP A 158 -9.52 -10.73 -5.83
C TRP A 158 -9.08 -11.99 -6.57
N MET A 159 -7.76 -12.11 -6.79
CA MET A 159 -7.15 -13.17 -7.61
C MET A 159 -6.95 -14.48 -6.83
N ALA A 160 -6.79 -14.37 -5.51
CA ALA A 160 -6.54 -15.47 -4.59
C ALA A 160 -7.08 -15.10 -3.18
N PRO A 161 -7.35 -16.06 -2.29
CA PRO A 161 -7.04 -17.50 -2.37
C PRO A 161 -7.98 -18.31 -3.26
N VAL A 162 -9.22 -17.84 -3.43
CA VAL A 162 -10.17 -18.45 -4.39
C VAL A 162 -9.83 -17.90 -5.78
N PRO A 163 -9.47 -18.75 -6.76
CA PRO A 163 -9.18 -18.28 -8.10
C PRO A 163 -10.37 -17.52 -8.69
N LEU A 164 -10.11 -16.31 -9.18
CA LEU A 164 -11.11 -15.51 -9.87
C LEU A 164 -11.54 -16.22 -11.17
N ASN A 165 -12.84 -16.32 -11.40
CA ASN A 165 -13.35 -16.71 -12.71
C ASN A 165 -12.93 -15.66 -13.74
N THR A 166 -12.07 -16.03 -14.68
CA THR A 166 -11.50 -15.09 -15.65
C THR A 166 -12.54 -14.42 -16.53
N GLU A 167 -13.71 -15.04 -16.71
CA GLU A 167 -14.83 -14.46 -17.45
C GLU A 167 -15.49 -13.27 -16.73
N GLU A 168 -15.32 -13.15 -15.41
CA GLU A 168 -15.78 -12.00 -14.64
C GLU A 168 -14.89 -10.77 -14.86
N ILE A 169 -13.63 -10.95 -15.26
CA ILE A 169 -12.72 -9.84 -15.55
C ILE A 169 -13.19 -9.14 -16.84
N PRO A 170 -13.24 -7.79 -16.89
CA PRO A 170 -13.64 -7.05 -18.08
C PRO A 170 -12.82 -7.46 -19.30
N GLU A 171 -13.52 -7.85 -20.38
CA GLU A 171 -12.90 -8.38 -21.59
C GLU A 171 -11.77 -7.49 -22.12
N ILE A 172 -11.97 -6.17 -22.06
CA ILE A 172 -11.02 -5.15 -22.55
C ILE A 172 -9.65 -5.17 -21.85
N CYS A 173 -9.57 -5.70 -20.62
CA CYS A 173 -8.32 -5.74 -19.86
C CYS A 173 -7.96 -7.14 -19.35
N ARG A 174 -8.77 -8.16 -19.66
CA ARG A 174 -8.67 -9.49 -19.08
C ARG A 174 -7.31 -10.13 -19.31
N LYS A 175 -6.81 -10.11 -20.54
CA LYS A 175 -5.56 -10.77 -20.90
C LYS A 175 -4.39 -10.13 -20.15
N GLU A 176 -4.28 -8.82 -20.21
CA GLU A 176 -3.17 -8.04 -19.63
C GLU A 176 -3.18 -8.12 -18.10
N VAL A 177 -4.36 -8.07 -17.46
CA VAL A 177 -4.53 -8.28 -16.01
C VAL A 177 -4.03 -9.66 -15.58
N MET A 178 -4.39 -10.71 -16.32
CA MET A 178 -3.97 -12.08 -15.99
C MET A 178 -2.46 -12.26 -16.18
N GLU A 179 -1.89 -11.67 -17.23
CA GLU A 179 -0.45 -11.68 -17.48
C GLU A 179 0.31 -10.92 -16.39
N TRP A 180 -0.22 -9.77 -15.96
CA TRP A 180 0.30 -9.00 -14.83
C TRP A 180 0.26 -9.79 -13.52
N ASP A 181 -0.85 -10.43 -13.12
CA ASP A 181 -0.93 -11.18 -11.85
C ASP A 181 0.16 -12.27 -11.78
N VAL A 182 0.40 -12.99 -12.88
CA VAL A 182 1.44 -14.02 -12.95
C VAL A 182 2.83 -13.41 -12.77
N CYS A 183 3.11 -12.29 -13.43
CA CYS A 183 4.40 -11.61 -13.36
C CYS A 183 4.64 -10.94 -11.99
N ALA A 184 3.65 -10.19 -11.50
CA ALA A 184 3.65 -9.52 -10.21
C ALA A 184 3.84 -10.52 -9.07
N LYS A 185 3.13 -11.65 -9.10
CA LYS A 185 3.30 -12.71 -8.11
C LYS A 185 4.74 -13.19 -8.02
N LYS A 186 5.41 -13.45 -9.15
CA LYS A 186 6.80 -13.92 -9.16
C LYS A 186 7.76 -12.90 -8.54
N VAL A 187 7.60 -11.62 -8.87
CA VAL A 187 8.44 -10.56 -8.30
C VAL A 187 8.16 -10.41 -6.80
N SER A 188 6.90 -10.39 -6.39
CA SER A 188 6.53 -10.31 -4.98
C SER A 188 7.05 -11.50 -4.17
N GLU A 189 6.95 -12.73 -4.68
CA GLU A 189 7.52 -13.93 -4.03
C GLU A 189 9.04 -13.83 -3.91
N ALA A 190 9.75 -13.39 -4.96
CA ALA A 190 11.20 -13.21 -4.90
C ALA A 190 11.62 -12.13 -3.88
N VAL A 191 10.86 -11.03 -3.77
CA VAL A 191 11.11 -9.99 -2.77
C VAL A 191 10.78 -10.50 -1.36
N MET A 192 9.71 -11.27 -1.20
CA MET A 192 9.38 -11.92 0.08
C MET A 192 10.49 -12.88 0.55
N GLU A 193 11.13 -13.62 -0.35
CA GLU A 193 12.30 -14.44 -0.01
C GLU A 193 13.47 -13.59 0.51
N LEU A 194 13.80 -12.49 -0.19
CA LEU A 194 14.86 -11.57 0.23
C LEU A 194 14.56 -10.90 1.57
N LEU A 195 13.28 -10.56 1.80
CA LEU A 195 12.82 -10.00 3.07
C LEU A 195 12.99 -11.03 4.19
N SER A 196 12.55 -12.28 3.95
CA SER A 196 12.70 -13.40 4.88
C SER A 196 14.16 -13.61 5.28
N GLU A 197 15.07 -13.70 4.30
CA GLU A 197 16.51 -13.85 4.56
C GLU A 197 17.10 -12.63 5.27
N GLY A 198 16.60 -11.42 4.99
CA GLY A 198 17.00 -10.20 5.69
C GLY A 198 16.67 -10.23 7.20
N LEU A 199 15.63 -10.97 7.58
CA LEU A 199 15.27 -11.25 8.98
C LEU A 199 16.07 -12.43 9.58
N GLY A 200 16.96 -13.05 8.81
CA GLY A 200 17.71 -14.24 9.25
C GLY A 200 16.93 -15.55 9.14
N LEU A 201 15.81 -15.56 8.40
CA LEU A 201 14.96 -16.72 8.20
C LEU A 201 15.32 -17.45 6.90
N GLU A 202 14.79 -18.66 6.72
CA GLU A 202 14.88 -19.35 5.44
C GLU A 202 14.08 -18.60 4.36
N ALA A 203 14.58 -18.59 3.11
CA ALA A 203 13.94 -17.88 2.00
C ALA A 203 12.45 -18.24 1.83
N GLY A 204 12.09 -19.51 2.04
CA GLY A 204 10.72 -19.99 1.89
C GLY A 204 9.75 -19.60 3.01
N LYS A 205 10.22 -18.98 4.11
CA LYS A 205 9.42 -18.88 5.34
C LYS A 205 8.09 -18.13 5.17
N PHE A 206 8.09 -17.00 4.47
CA PHE A 206 6.86 -16.23 4.24
C PHE A 206 5.83 -17.03 3.43
N LYS A 207 6.29 -17.87 2.50
CA LYS A 207 5.42 -18.74 1.72
C LYS A 207 4.84 -19.87 2.57
N GLU A 208 5.63 -20.46 3.46
CA GLU A 208 5.14 -21.45 4.43
C GLU A 208 4.05 -20.87 5.34
N LEU A 209 4.19 -19.59 5.71
CA LEU A 209 3.22 -18.83 6.51
C LEU A 209 2.06 -18.27 5.68
N THR A 210 1.92 -18.69 4.42
CA THR A 210 0.80 -18.33 3.52
C THR A 210 0.70 -16.83 3.18
N PHE A 211 1.76 -16.05 3.39
CA PHE A 211 1.76 -14.60 3.11
C PHE A 211 1.53 -14.25 1.64
N SER A 212 1.79 -15.19 0.73
CA SER A 212 1.57 -15.06 -0.71
C SER A 212 0.21 -15.59 -1.20
N ASP A 213 -0.61 -16.16 -0.31
CA ASP A 213 -1.81 -16.93 -0.70
C ASP A 213 -3.02 -16.04 -0.97
N SER A 214 -3.04 -14.84 -0.40
CA SER A 214 -4.06 -13.82 -0.69
C SER A 214 -3.48 -12.76 -1.63
N ARG A 215 -4.19 -12.49 -2.74
CA ARG A 215 -3.77 -11.49 -3.72
C ARG A 215 -4.97 -10.70 -4.22
N CYS A 216 -4.84 -9.38 -4.17
CA CYS A 216 -5.79 -8.44 -4.76
C CYS A 216 -5.05 -7.54 -5.74
N MET A 217 -5.58 -7.39 -6.96
CA MET A 217 -5.12 -6.41 -7.91
C MET A 217 -6.06 -5.21 -7.90
N VAL A 218 -5.48 -4.00 -7.89
CA VAL A 218 -6.25 -2.75 -7.94
C VAL A 218 -5.76 -1.88 -9.10
N GLY A 219 -6.65 -1.62 -10.05
CA GLY A 219 -6.45 -0.67 -11.14
C GLY A 219 -7.06 0.69 -10.80
N HIS A 220 -6.26 1.58 -10.22
CA HIS A 220 -6.70 2.94 -9.88
C HIS A 220 -6.78 3.85 -11.11
N CYS A 221 -7.73 4.77 -11.08
CA CYS A 221 -7.80 5.91 -11.98
C CYS A 221 -7.98 7.20 -11.18
N TYR A 222 -7.05 8.12 -11.35
CA TYR A 222 -7.09 9.46 -10.79
C TYR A 222 -7.42 10.44 -11.93
N PRO A 223 -8.71 10.73 -12.20
CA PRO A 223 -9.08 11.61 -13.30
C PRO A 223 -8.70 13.06 -12.99
N TYR A 224 -8.76 13.92 -14.00
CA TYR A 224 -8.52 15.36 -13.82
C TYR A 224 -9.41 15.93 -12.70
N CYS A 225 -8.82 16.74 -11.83
CA CYS A 225 -9.53 17.45 -10.77
C CYS A 225 -9.51 18.95 -11.05
N PRO A 226 -10.67 19.64 -11.10
CA PRO A 226 -10.71 21.10 -11.30
C PRO A 226 -10.27 21.89 -10.06
N GLN A 227 -10.22 21.25 -8.89
CA GLN A 227 -9.84 21.87 -7.61
C GLN A 227 -8.89 20.94 -6.83
N PRO A 228 -7.67 20.67 -7.35
CA PRO A 228 -6.77 19.68 -6.77
C PRO A 228 -6.30 20.05 -5.35
N ASP A 229 -6.26 21.35 -5.02
CA ASP A 229 -5.87 21.84 -3.68
C ASP A 229 -6.94 21.59 -2.59
N LEU A 230 -8.10 21.01 -2.93
CA LEU A 230 -9.19 20.71 -1.99
C LEU A 230 -9.39 19.21 -1.74
N THR A 231 -8.64 18.35 -2.42
CA THR A 231 -8.84 16.90 -2.35
C THR A 231 -7.51 16.15 -2.51
N VAL A 232 -7.55 14.84 -2.40
CA VAL A 232 -6.39 13.96 -2.59
C VAL A 232 -6.77 12.78 -3.47
N GLY A 233 -5.79 12.24 -4.19
CA GLY A 233 -5.98 11.02 -4.96
C GLY A 233 -6.29 9.83 -4.06
N ILE A 234 -5.56 9.68 -2.95
CA ILE A 234 -5.83 8.73 -1.87
C ILE A 234 -5.33 9.35 -0.56
N THR A 235 -6.05 9.15 0.54
CA THR A 235 -5.65 9.65 1.86
C THR A 235 -4.40 8.94 2.37
N ALA A 236 -3.68 9.57 3.28
CA ALA A 236 -2.58 8.94 3.99
C ALA A 236 -3.04 7.64 4.68
N HIS A 237 -2.35 6.53 4.39
CA HIS A 237 -2.64 5.22 4.94
C HIS A 237 -1.38 4.35 4.94
N THR A 238 -1.47 3.21 5.62
CA THR A 238 -0.54 2.09 5.49
C THR A 238 -1.26 0.92 4.83
N ASP A 239 -0.54 0.18 3.99
CA ASP A 239 -1.11 -1.00 3.35
C ASP A 239 -1.33 -2.13 4.36
N PRO A 240 -2.46 -2.86 4.30
CA PRO A 240 -2.76 -3.93 5.24
C PRO A 240 -2.04 -5.26 4.92
N GLY A 241 -1.32 -5.35 3.79
CA GLY A 241 -0.64 -6.56 3.33
C GLY A 241 0.84 -6.65 3.75
N VAL A 242 1.50 -7.73 3.32
CA VAL A 242 2.95 -7.93 3.56
C VAL A 242 3.77 -7.10 2.56
N VAL A 243 3.43 -7.19 1.28
CA VAL A 243 4.08 -6.48 0.19
C VAL A 243 3.03 -5.97 -0.80
N THR A 244 3.16 -4.71 -1.21
CA THR A 244 2.43 -4.11 -2.34
C THR A 244 3.39 -3.86 -3.48
N LEU A 245 3.11 -4.42 -4.65
CA LEU A 245 3.81 -4.12 -5.90
C LEU A 245 3.00 -3.11 -6.73
N LEU A 246 3.53 -1.91 -6.87
CA LEU A 246 2.87 -0.78 -7.53
C LEU A 246 3.54 -0.49 -8.89
N LEU A 247 2.72 -0.45 -9.93
CA LEU A 247 3.08 0.02 -11.26
C LEU A 247 2.42 1.39 -11.50
N GLN A 248 3.23 2.42 -11.76
CA GLN A 248 2.75 3.79 -12.01
C GLN A 248 2.91 4.17 -13.49
N ASP A 249 2.14 5.17 -13.91
CA ASP A 249 2.35 5.86 -15.18
C ASP A 249 3.50 6.90 -15.09
N GLU A 250 3.72 7.66 -16.17
CA GLU A 250 4.71 8.74 -16.19
C GLU A 250 4.38 9.97 -15.36
N ILE A 251 3.12 10.13 -14.91
CA ILE A 251 2.67 11.35 -14.23
C ILE A 251 3.09 11.29 -12.76
N GLY A 252 2.99 10.12 -12.13
CA GLY A 252 3.35 9.91 -10.73
C GLY A 252 2.28 10.42 -9.76
N GLY A 253 2.69 11.14 -8.72
CA GLY A 253 1.78 11.65 -7.67
C GLY A 253 1.75 10.80 -6.39
N LEU A 254 2.55 9.73 -6.32
CA LEU A 254 2.76 8.99 -5.08
C LEU A 254 3.68 9.78 -4.15
N GLN A 255 3.31 9.82 -2.88
CA GLN A 255 4.11 10.40 -1.82
C GLN A 255 4.24 9.39 -0.68
N VAL A 256 5.44 9.29 -0.11
CA VAL A 256 5.75 8.41 1.02
C VAL A 256 6.16 9.28 2.20
N LYS A 257 5.57 9.03 3.37
CA LYS A 257 5.96 9.71 4.61
C LYS A 257 7.26 9.11 5.14
N HIS A 258 8.31 9.92 5.26
CA HIS A 258 9.60 9.53 5.82
C HIS A 258 10.09 10.59 6.81
N GLY A 259 10.25 10.18 8.08
CA GLY A 259 10.40 11.13 9.18
C GLY A 259 9.17 12.02 9.31
N ASP A 260 9.39 13.33 9.47
CA ASP A 260 8.32 14.33 9.63
C ASP A 260 7.79 14.89 8.30
N GLY A 261 8.20 14.33 7.15
CA GLY A 261 7.87 14.89 5.84
C GLY A 261 7.38 13.87 4.82
N TRP A 262 6.77 14.38 3.76
CA TRP A 262 6.39 13.60 2.58
C TRP A 262 7.43 13.73 1.46
N VAL A 263 7.81 12.58 0.91
CA VAL A 263 8.78 12.45 -0.19
C VAL A 263 8.04 12.01 -1.44
N GLU A 264 8.17 12.77 -2.52
CA GLU A 264 7.61 12.41 -3.82
C GLU A 264 8.37 11.22 -4.43
N VAL A 265 7.62 10.22 -4.90
CA VAL A 265 8.17 9.07 -5.60
C VAL A 265 8.12 9.33 -7.09
N LYS A 266 9.29 9.58 -7.69
CA LYS A 266 9.39 9.79 -9.13
C LYS A 266 9.36 8.43 -9.84
N PRO A 267 8.46 8.22 -10.82
CA PRO A 267 8.44 7.00 -11.61
C PRO A 267 9.80 6.77 -12.28
N VAL A 268 10.39 5.61 -12.07
CA VAL A 268 11.67 5.24 -12.69
C VAL A 268 11.40 4.60 -14.05
N ARG A 269 11.67 5.33 -15.14
CA ARG A 269 11.80 4.76 -16.48
C ARG A 269 13.26 4.48 -16.77
N VAL A 270 13.59 3.23 -17.08
CA VAL A 270 14.98 2.84 -17.32
C VAL A 270 15.59 3.57 -18.52
N LEU A 271 14.81 4.10 -19.48
CA LEU A 271 15.36 4.91 -20.59
C LEU A 271 16.24 6.11 -20.14
N ASP A 272 15.95 6.69 -18.97
CA ASP A 272 16.78 7.76 -18.39
C ASP A 272 18.12 7.23 -17.86
N GLN A 273 18.14 5.98 -17.37
CA GLN A 273 19.36 5.26 -17.01
C GLN A 273 20.05 4.66 -18.23
N THR A 274 19.33 4.22 -19.27
CA THR A 274 19.88 3.76 -20.56
C THR A 274 20.68 4.90 -21.20
N THR A 275 20.26 6.15 -21.06
CA THR A 275 21.06 7.29 -21.55
C THR A 275 22.38 7.48 -20.80
N GLN A 276 22.41 7.26 -19.48
CA GLN A 276 23.64 7.28 -18.68
C GLN A 276 24.50 6.02 -18.89
N ALA A 277 23.86 4.87 -19.03
CA ALA A 277 24.49 3.58 -19.30
C ALA A 277 25.03 3.50 -20.72
N ILE A 278 24.37 4.08 -21.74
CA ILE A 278 24.87 4.23 -23.11
C ILE A 278 26.13 5.10 -23.11
N ARG A 279 26.15 6.21 -22.35
CA ARG A 279 27.36 7.02 -22.19
C ARG A 279 28.50 6.23 -21.55
N ALA A 280 28.24 5.53 -20.45
CA ALA A 280 29.23 4.67 -19.79
C ALA A 280 29.64 3.45 -20.67
N PHE A 281 28.73 2.94 -21.50
CA PHE A 281 28.94 1.82 -22.43
C PHE A 281 29.81 2.21 -23.62
N HIS A 282 29.63 3.43 -24.16
CA HIS A 282 30.52 3.96 -25.18
C HIS A 282 31.98 4.02 -24.70
N GLU A 283 32.20 4.15 -23.38
CA GLU A 283 33.51 4.19 -22.73
C GLU A 283 34.11 2.79 -22.43
N GLN A 284 33.37 1.69 -22.61
CA GLN A 284 33.87 0.33 -22.33
C GLN A 284 34.57 -0.39 -23.51
N PRO A 285 35.41 -1.41 -23.25
CA PRO A 285 36.07 -2.22 -24.28
C PRO A 285 35.10 -3.09 -25.12
N PRO A 286 35.46 -3.46 -26.37
CA PRO A 286 34.57 -4.15 -27.31
C PRO A 286 34.05 -5.52 -26.84
N GLU A 287 34.84 -6.29 -26.09
CA GLU A 287 34.45 -7.61 -25.57
C GLU A 287 33.26 -7.56 -24.57
N MET A 288 33.16 -6.51 -23.76
CA MET A 288 32.06 -6.31 -22.79
C MET A 288 30.75 -5.88 -23.47
N LYS A 289 30.84 -5.34 -24.70
CA LYS A 289 29.67 -4.83 -25.44
C LYS A 289 28.76 -5.94 -25.95
N ALA A 290 29.30 -7.14 -26.18
CA ALA A 290 28.55 -8.26 -26.75
C ALA A 290 27.54 -8.89 -25.78
N GLU A 291 27.75 -8.75 -24.46
CA GLU A 291 26.85 -9.27 -23.42
C GLU A 291 25.65 -8.34 -23.15
N TYR A 292 25.83 -7.04 -23.37
CA TYR A 292 24.82 -5.99 -23.18
C TYR A 292 23.65 -6.09 -24.16
N TYR A 293 23.91 -6.34 -25.46
CA TYR A 293 22.88 -6.46 -26.50
C TYR A 293 21.96 -7.68 -26.32
N LYS A 294 22.25 -8.57 -25.36
CA LYS A 294 21.38 -9.70 -25.01
C LYS A 294 20.33 -9.36 -23.95
N ARG A 295 20.45 -8.22 -23.26
CA ARG A 295 19.62 -7.83 -22.09
C ARG A 295 18.53 -6.79 -22.39
N GLU A 296 18.41 -6.32 -23.64
CA GLU A 296 17.62 -5.12 -23.97
C GLU A 296 16.07 -5.27 -23.99
N ASN A 297 15.50 -6.35 -23.42
CA ASN A 297 14.04 -6.58 -23.42
C ASN A 297 13.39 -6.66 -22.02
N GLU A 298 14.10 -6.33 -20.94
CA GLU A 298 13.62 -6.54 -19.55
C GLU A 298 13.81 -5.32 -18.65
N MET A 299 13.47 -4.12 -19.13
CA MET A 299 13.78 -2.88 -18.41
C MET A 299 12.54 -2.05 -18.13
N GLY A 300 12.01 -2.21 -16.92
CA GLY A 300 11.03 -1.34 -16.27
C GLY A 300 11.40 -1.11 -14.81
N GLY A 301 10.82 -0.08 -14.20
CA GLY A 301 10.88 0.14 -12.76
C GLY A 301 9.49 -0.09 -12.16
N VAL A 302 9.44 -0.76 -11.02
CA VAL A 302 8.21 -0.94 -10.22
C VAL A 302 8.50 -0.58 -8.78
N ILE A 303 7.47 -0.11 -8.09
CA ILE A 303 7.58 0.37 -6.72
C ILE A 303 7.10 -0.72 -5.78
N LEU A 304 7.80 -0.89 -4.66
CA LEU A 304 7.48 -1.84 -3.62
C LEU A 304 7.29 -1.11 -2.30
N ALA A 305 6.12 -1.32 -1.71
CA ALA A 305 5.85 -1.01 -0.32
C ALA A 305 5.93 -2.30 0.50
N SER A 306 6.62 -2.27 1.62
CA SER A 306 6.64 -3.38 2.58
C SER A 306 6.14 -2.87 3.92
N ASN A 307 5.43 -3.70 4.68
CA ASN A 307 4.99 -3.31 6.01
C ASN A 307 6.19 -3.10 6.96
N ASN A 308 6.50 -1.83 7.25
CA ASN A 308 7.66 -1.41 8.05
C ASN A 308 7.62 -1.97 9.49
N ASP A 309 6.43 -2.27 9.99
CA ASP A 309 6.24 -2.82 11.33
C ASP A 309 6.92 -4.18 11.48
N LEU A 310 7.09 -4.97 10.41
CA LEU A 310 7.76 -6.26 10.46
C LEU A 310 9.24 -6.14 10.89
N TYR A 311 9.99 -5.22 10.28
CA TYR A 311 11.41 -5.01 10.56
C TYR A 311 11.64 -4.20 11.82
N ARG A 312 10.84 -3.16 12.05
CA ARG A 312 10.92 -2.38 13.29
C ARG A 312 10.60 -3.23 14.50
N THR A 313 9.60 -4.11 14.41
CA THR A 313 9.29 -5.05 15.48
C THR A 313 10.43 -6.02 15.69
N HIS A 314 11.01 -6.61 14.63
CA HIS A 314 12.20 -7.46 14.75
C HIS A 314 13.36 -6.75 15.49
N ASP A 315 13.68 -5.51 15.14
CA ASP A 315 14.80 -4.76 15.73
C ASP A 315 14.49 -4.25 17.15
N LEU A 316 13.23 -3.85 17.42
CA LEU A 316 12.76 -3.43 18.76
C LEU A 316 12.64 -4.62 19.74
N LEU A 317 12.30 -5.81 19.24
CA LEU A 317 12.19 -7.01 20.07
C LEU A 317 13.54 -7.55 20.53
N GLN A 318 14.64 -7.17 19.88
CA GLN A 318 15.97 -7.40 20.43
C GLN A 318 16.24 -6.59 21.72
N VAL A 319 15.41 -5.59 22.04
CA VAL A 319 15.72 -4.56 23.05
C VAL A 319 14.82 -4.58 24.30
N TRP A 320 13.69 -5.30 24.38
CA TRP A 320 12.75 -5.02 25.49
C TRP A 320 12.00 -6.21 26.13
N THR A 321 12.14 -6.30 27.47
CA THR A 321 11.30 -7.07 28.39
C THR A 321 10.76 -6.12 29.49
N GLY A 322 9.44 -5.95 29.62
CA GLY A 322 8.83 -5.37 30.84
C GLY A 322 7.53 -4.53 30.72
N ILE A 323 6.59 -4.75 31.67
CA ILE A 323 5.33 -4.03 32.04
C ILE A 323 3.95 -4.34 31.34
N LYS A 324 3.00 -4.94 32.12
CA LYS A 324 1.67 -5.57 31.84
C LYS A 324 0.49 -4.59 31.60
N ALA A 325 -0.56 -5.00 30.85
CA ALA A 325 -1.87 -4.29 30.80
C ALA A 325 -3.11 -5.22 30.65
N ALA A 326 -4.32 -4.66 30.86
CA ALA A 326 -5.59 -5.30 31.26
C ALA A 326 -6.73 -5.28 30.20
N GLU A 327 -7.80 -6.04 30.49
CA GLU A 327 -8.89 -6.51 29.62
C GLU A 327 -10.04 -5.51 29.31
N VAL A 328 -10.75 -5.73 28.19
CA VAL A 328 -11.93 -4.95 27.75
C VAL A 328 -13.04 -5.85 27.18
N GLU A 329 -14.21 -5.84 27.82
CA GLU A 329 -15.50 -6.33 27.30
C GLU A 329 -16.40 -5.12 26.99
N ASP A 330 -16.84 -4.96 25.73
CA ASP A 330 -18.18 -4.43 25.32
C ASP A 330 -18.22 -3.89 23.87
N ILE A 331 -18.53 -4.73 22.87
CA ILE A 331 -18.85 -4.28 21.49
C ILE A 331 -20.23 -4.82 21.02
N PRO A 332 -21.08 -4.03 20.33
CA PRO A 332 -22.39 -4.47 19.79
C PRO A 332 -22.34 -5.36 18.53
N GLU A 333 -23.39 -6.16 18.33
CA GLU A 333 -23.43 -7.41 17.54
C GLU A 333 -23.29 -7.30 15.99
N ILE A 334 -23.67 -6.17 15.36
CA ILE A 334 -23.45 -5.97 13.91
C ILE A 334 -22.00 -5.57 13.64
N ARG A 335 -21.44 -4.69 14.48
CA ARG A 335 -20.00 -4.40 14.47
C ARG A 335 -19.22 -5.65 14.83
N ARG A 336 -19.72 -6.54 15.69
CA ARG A 336 -19.05 -7.83 15.95
C ARG A 336 -18.82 -8.63 14.69
N ARG A 337 -19.67 -8.63 13.65
CA ARG A 337 -19.44 -9.52 12.50
C ARG A 337 -18.34 -9.03 11.57
N GLU A 338 -18.35 -7.74 11.25
CA GLU A 338 -17.29 -7.08 10.46
C GLU A 338 -15.99 -6.97 11.25
N VAL A 339 -16.09 -6.68 12.56
CA VAL A 339 -14.94 -6.74 13.48
C VAL A 339 -14.45 -8.18 13.60
N VAL A 340 -15.29 -9.22 13.70
CA VAL A 340 -14.83 -10.61 13.81
C VAL A 340 -14.15 -11.08 12.54
N GLU A 341 -14.64 -10.76 11.34
CA GLU A 341 -13.96 -11.12 10.10
C GLU A 341 -12.62 -10.38 9.96
N TRP A 342 -12.58 -9.09 10.33
CA TRP A 342 -11.35 -8.29 10.35
C TRP A 342 -10.38 -8.74 11.45
N ASP A 343 -10.87 -9.06 12.65
CA ASP A 343 -10.13 -9.54 13.81
C ASP A 343 -9.61 -10.96 13.57
N LEU A 344 -10.33 -11.82 12.84
CA LEU A 344 -9.80 -13.12 12.41
C LEU A 344 -8.64 -12.96 11.41
N CYS A 345 -8.74 -12.00 10.48
CA CYS A 345 -7.66 -11.72 9.52
C CYS A 345 -6.45 -11.06 10.20
N ALA A 346 -6.70 -10.09 11.07
CA ALA A 346 -5.69 -9.41 11.88
C ALA A 346 -5.04 -10.35 12.90
N THR A 347 -5.81 -11.24 13.54
CA THR A 347 -5.30 -12.28 14.44
C THR A 347 -4.46 -13.29 13.68
N GLY A 348 -4.90 -13.76 12.51
CA GLY A 348 -4.10 -14.67 11.69
C GLY A 348 -2.77 -14.04 11.23
N PHE A 349 -2.80 -12.77 10.83
CA PHE A 349 -1.59 -12.02 10.51
C PHE A 349 -0.69 -11.84 11.74
N ALA A 350 -1.26 -11.45 12.89
CA ALA A 350 -0.52 -11.27 14.13
C ALA A 350 0.11 -12.59 14.61
N GLU A 351 -0.61 -13.71 14.55
CA GLU A 351 -0.10 -15.02 14.92
C GLU A 351 1.07 -15.46 14.03
N ALA A 352 0.91 -15.33 12.71
CA ALA A 352 1.98 -15.64 11.77
C ALA A 352 3.18 -14.69 11.96
N LEU A 353 2.94 -13.40 12.21
CA LEU A 353 3.98 -12.44 12.57
C LEU A 353 4.72 -12.87 13.86
N MET A 354 4.02 -13.32 14.89
CA MET A 354 4.65 -13.85 16.10
C MET A 354 5.52 -15.08 15.83
N GLU A 355 5.14 -15.94 14.89
CA GLU A 355 5.96 -17.08 14.48
C GLU A 355 7.22 -16.64 13.73
N VAL A 356 7.11 -15.69 12.78
CA VAL A 356 8.25 -15.08 12.09
C VAL A 356 9.25 -14.52 13.09
N LEU A 357 8.76 -13.75 14.07
CA LEU A 357 9.58 -13.12 15.10
C LEU A 357 10.19 -14.15 16.04
N SER A 358 9.46 -15.21 16.40
CA SER A 358 10.01 -16.32 17.20
C SER A 358 11.21 -16.95 16.50
N GLU A 359 11.07 -17.29 15.23
CA GLU A 359 12.12 -17.98 14.47
C GLU A 359 13.32 -17.07 14.19
N GLY A 360 13.09 -15.81 13.82
CA GLY A 360 14.16 -14.84 13.56
C GLY A 360 14.99 -14.53 14.81
N LEU A 361 14.38 -14.65 15.99
CA LEU A 361 15.05 -14.51 17.28
C LEU A 361 15.59 -15.84 17.84
N GLY A 362 15.42 -16.96 17.14
CA GLY A 362 15.85 -18.29 17.59
C GLY A 362 15.08 -18.85 18.80
N LEU A 363 13.84 -18.41 19.00
CA LEU A 363 12.93 -18.88 20.04
C LEU A 363 12.16 -20.13 19.59
N GLU A 364 11.72 -20.96 20.55
CA GLU A 364 10.84 -22.09 20.25
C GLU A 364 9.50 -21.57 19.66
N SER A 365 8.96 -22.26 18.65
CA SER A 365 7.67 -21.90 18.04
C SER A 365 6.57 -21.79 19.10
N GLY A 366 5.76 -20.73 19.00
CA GLY A 366 4.70 -20.42 19.96
C GLY A 366 5.19 -19.81 21.28
N LYS A 367 6.49 -19.78 21.57
CA LYS A 367 7.02 -19.20 22.81
C LYS A 367 6.85 -17.69 22.87
N PHE A 368 6.99 -17.00 21.73
CA PHE A 368 6.73 -15.57 21.66
C PHE A 368 5.23 -15.26 21.82
N LYS A 369 4.37 -16.12 21.26
CA LYS A 369 2.91 -16.07 21.48
C LYS A 369 2.56 -16.31 22.96
N GLU A 370 3.14 -17.33 23.59
CA GLU A 370 2.98 -17.61 25.02
C GLU A 370 3.45 -16.43 25.86
N LEU A 371 4.59 -15.81 25.55
CA LEU A 371 5.11 -14.62 26.23
C LEU A 371 4.17 -13.41 26.05
N ALA A 372 3.68 -13.17 24.82
CA ALA A 372 2.75 -12.08 24.52
C ALA A 372 1.40 -12.21 25.25
N PHE A 373 0.81 -13.42 25.26
CA PHE A 373 -0.49 -13.68 25.88
C PHE A 373 -0.42 -13.89 27.40
N SER A 374 0.65 -14.51 27.94
CA SER A 374 0.82 -14.72 29.39
C SER A 374 1.23 -13.45 30.15
N GLU A 375 1.85 -12.48 29.46
CA GLU A 375 2.27 -11.22 30.06
C GLU A 375 1.38 -10.01 29.72
N GLY A 376 0.24 -10.23 29.06
CA GLY A 376 -0.76 -9.19 28.80
C GLY A 376 -0.23 -8.00 28.01
N ARG A 377 0.77 -8.19 27.14
CA ARG A 377 1.15 -7.18 26.14
C ARG A 377 1.62 -7.84 24.87
N VAL A 378 0.90 -7.56 23.79
CA VAL A 378 1.43 -6.87 22.60
C VAL A 378 0.24 -6.09 22.00
N PHE A 379 0.42 -4.79 21.77
CA PHE A 379 -0.29 -4.06 20.72
C PHE A 379 0.68 -3.98 19.54
N VAL A 380 0.46 -4.80 18.51
CA VAL A 380 0.99 -4.51 17.19
C VAL A 380 0.13 -3.36 16.68
N GLY A 381 0.75 -2.23 16.32
CA GLY A 381 0.05 -1.02 15.92
C GLY A 381 -1.07 -1.34 14.92
N HIS A 382 -2.31 -1.21 15.36
CA HIS A 382 -3.46 -1.25 14.48
C HIS A 382 -4.01 0.15 14.41
N TYR A 383 -3.75 0.80 13.27
CA TYR A 383 -4.32 2.08 12.92
C TYR A 383 -5.83 1.91 12.80
N HIS A 384 -6.56 2.54 13.71
CA HIS A 384 -7.99 2.79 13.55
C HIS A 384 -8.11 4.13 12.81
N PRO A 385 -8.59 4.20 11.55
CA PRO A 385 -8.98 5.47 10.97
C PRO A 385 -10.10 6.05 11.84
N PHE A 386 -9.93 7.30 12.26
CA PHE A 386 -10.84 8.12 13.07
C PHE A 386 -12.32 7.69 13.01
N CYS A 387 -12.93 7.40 14.17
CA CYS A 387 -14.38 7.32 14.32
C CYS A 387 -14.88 8.64 14.94
N PRO A 388 -15.61 9.49 14.21
CA PRO A 388 -16.04 10.79 14.72
C PRO A 388 -17.38 10.66 15.44
N GLN A 389 -17.41 10.09 16.66
CA GLN A 389 -18.49 10.34 17.63
C GLN A 389 -17.96 10.30 19.08
N PRO A 390 -18.18 11.36 19.90
CA PRO A 390 -17.54 11.51 21.21
C PRO A 390 -18.07 10.61 22.35
N ASP A 391 -19.21 9.94 22.19
CA ASP A 391 -19.95 9.42 23.37
C ASP A 391 -19.99 7.89 23.54
N LEU A 392 -19.30 7.12 22.69
CA LEU A 392 -19.15 5.66 22.86
C LEU A 392 -17.70 5.23 22.61
N THR A 393 -16.80 5.75 23.46
CA THR A 393 -15.39 5.31 23.47
C THR A 393 -15.25 3.92 24.05
N MET A 394 -15.01 2.93 23.18
CA MET A 394 -14.15 1.79 23.49
C MET A 394 -12.87 1.94 22.66
N GLY A 395 -12.24 3.10 22.81
CA GLY A 395 -10.89 3.37 22.35
C GLY A 395 -10.00 3.43 23.57
N ILE A 396 -8.76 2.95 23.44
CA ILE A 396 -7.72 3.18 24.44
C ILE A 396 -7.63 4.70 24.61
N ARG A 397 -8.17 5.22 25.72
CA ARG A 397 -7.90 6.59 26.12
C ARG A 397 -6.43 6.63 26.48
N SER A 398 -5.64 7.42 25.76
CA SER A 398 -4.43 7.98 26.34
C SER A 398 -4.89 8.78 27.57
N HIS A 399 -4.68 8.20 28.75
CA HIS A 399 -4.81 8.94 29.99
C HIS A 399 -3.84 10.13 29.90
N PRO A 400 -4.22 11.36 30.31
CA PRO A 400 -3.40 12.58 30.18
C PRO A 400 -2.06 12.56 30.96
N SER A 401 -1.67 11.39 31.45
CA SER A 401 -0.38 11.10 32.08
C SER A 401 0.59 10.33 31.16
N PHE A 402 0.16 9.88 29.98
CA PHE A 402 1.00 9.15 29.04
C PHE A 402 1.58 10.09 27.99
N LYS A 403 2.90 10.27 28.07
CA LYS A 403 3.73 10.96 27.08
C LYS A 403 4.20 9.92 26.06
N GLU A 404 3.98 10.15 24.76
CA GLU A 404 4.71 9.41 23.73
C GLU A 404 6.20 9.72 23.90
N LEU A 405 7.02 8.68 24.08
CA LEU A 405 8.47 8.80 24.14
C LEU A 405 9.04 8.35 22.81
N THR A 406 9.90 9.17 22.23
CA THR A 406 10.73 8.79 21.09
C THR A 406 11.75 7.72 21.50
N LEU A 407 12.25 6.93 20.53
CA LEU A 407 13.30 5.92 20.77
C LEU A 407 14.52 6.52 21.49
N GLN A 408 14.86 7.78 21.18
CA GLN A 408 15.94 8.52 21.84
C GLN A 408 15.60 8.88 23.29
N GLU A 409 14.36 9.30 23.59
CA GLU A 409 13.91 9.56 24.96
C GLU A 409 13.83 8.28 25.82
N LEU A 410 13.67 7.11 25.20
CA LEU A 410 13.76 5.81 25.88
C LEU A 410 15.22 5.41 26.18
N LEU A 411 16.15 5.70 25.27
CA LEU A 411 17.57 5.44 25.45
C LEU A 411 18.23 6.39 26.46
N ASP A 412 17.76 7.65 26.55
CA ASP A 412 18.30 8.66 27.45
C ASP A 412 17.78 8.54 28.91
N ASN A 413 16.76 7.70 29.15
CA ASN A 413 16.18 7.44 30.48
C ASN A 413 16.62 6.11 31.12
N PHE A 414 17.60 5.42 30.52
CA PHE A 414 18.33 4.27 31.06
C PHE A 414 19.85 4.50 30.90
#